data_AF-A0A3E2TGZ8-F1
#
_entry.id   AF-A0A3E2TGZ8-F1
#
_cell.length_a   1.000
_cell.length_b   1.000
_cell.length_c   1.000
_cell.angle_alpha   90.00
_cell.angle_beta   90.00
_cell.angle_gamma   90.00
#
_symmetry.space_group_name_H-M   'P 1'
#
loop_
_entity.id
_entity.type
_entity.pdbx_description
1 polymer ?
#
loop_
_entity_poly.entity_id
_entity_poly.type
_entity_poly.pdbx_seq_one_letter_code
_entity_poly.pdbx_strand_id
1 'polypeptide(L)'
;MKKKYRVLSLLSVITFLSTSFAFDFYSNSYAMQEVESVNNDDLSYLYQINEDYELNLSDEELRQESDSLQGARIEGNKAYEIPLMQQAQLDLAELSEDRAINLPSGINTTNPQQFFYIGSIGVRIQLLRKVNHFINQMTTEYIYKIQEAHNLAAQVCFEAVMVAINPFNGRKDVLAAIEKLDNNIEKIKNIRDMTSGDLATPYVKKLMYKNIREARKSQNKFFDQDNYGTRGKEEYIQSIYRNEVNDINKQVGQKITFGQLLELDARLKSASSSALLSNEVIANPKWLNDTVTKEVNNQNKIKAQYRNQISKEDFDTWQNLVKKVIDRKVEKNPRYDKITESIYDLWDFNAELINKYPQVFSGEVFGDFNLERPSSYIEPYQVAGIKWIVQPTFDKIPAGMQASGSSIIIGFGGQKAQYGDYKSYITNRSTLRDEVVTTNMDGKNPELIYPDFTDPSK
;
A
#
# COMPACT_ATOMS: atom_id res chain seq x y z
N MET A 1 23.40 7.95 -30.49
CA MET A 1 22.61 7.13 -29.54
C MET A 1 22.05 7.87 -28.30
N LYS A 2 22.31 9.18 -28.08
CA LYS A 2 21.94 9.86 -26.82
C LYS A 2 20.58 10.61 -26.76
N LYS A 3 19.83 10.72 -27.87
CA LYS A 3 18.54 11.46 -27.90
C LYS A 3 17.28 10.60 -27.63
N LYS A 4 17.31 9.30 -27.93
CA LYS A 4 16.13 8.42 -27.76
C LYS A 4 15.87 8.01 -26.30
N TYR A 5 16.88 8.02 -25.43
CA TYR A 5 16.73 7.66 -24.01
C TYR A 5 16.20 8.80 -23.11
N ARG A 6 16.32 10.07 -23.53
CA ARG A 6 15.76 11.21 -22.77
C ARG A 6 14.25 11.35 -22.90
N VAL A 7 13.67 10.93 -24.03
CA VAL A 7 12.21 11.00 -24.25
C VAL A 7 11.49 9.89 -23.47
N LEU A 8 12.11 8.69 -23.39
CA LEU A 8 11.59 7.58 -22.58
C LEU A 8 11.72 7.83 -21.06
N SER A 9 12.73 8.58 -20.60
CA SER A 9 12.84 8.96 -19.19
C SER A 9 11.86 10.09 -18.81
N LEU A 10 11.52 11.00 -19.74
CA LEU A 10 10.53 12.04 -19.48
C LEU A 10 9.11 11.48 -19.40
N LEU A 11 8.77 10.51 -20.27
CA LEU A 11 7.46 9.86 -20.25
C LEU A 11 7.22 9.03 -18.98
N SER A 12 8.27 8.42 -18.43
CA SER A 12 8.19 7.65 -17.19
C SER A 12 8.12 8.53 -15.93
N VAL A 13 8.68 9.73 -15.97
CA VAL A 13 8.54 10.71 -14.86
C VAL A 13 7.15 11.36 -14.85
N ILE A 14 6.55 11.61 -16.01
CA ILE A 14 5.18 12.15 -16.10
C ILE A 14 4.14 11.13 -15.63
N THR A 15 4.33 9.83 -15.91
CA THR A 15 3.44 8.76 -15.39
C THR A 15 3.59 8.52 -13.89
N PHE A 16 4.73 8.88 -13.28
CA PHE A 16 4.91 8.79 -11.83
C PHE A 16 4.35 10.02 -11.07
N LEU A 17 4.21 11.17 -11.73
CA LEU A 17 3.69 12.40 -11.12
C LEU A 17 2.15 12.50 -11.17
N SER A 18 1.47 11.78 -12.06
CA SER A 18 0.01 11.73 -12.12
C SER A 18 -0.63 10.74 -11.12
N THR A 19 0.15 9.98 -10.36
CA THR A 19 -0.35 9.08 -9.30
C THR A 19 -0.30 9.69 -7.89
N SER A 20 -0.24 11.02 -7.79
CA SER A 20 -0.09 11.73 -6.52
C SER A 20 -1.05 12.89 -6.41
N PHE A 21 -2.34 12.59 -6.52
CA PHE A 21 -3.36 13.34 -5.80
C PHE A 21 -4.24 12.33 -5.07
N ALA A 22 -4.06 12.25 -3.75
CA ALA A 22 -5.13 11.76 -2.89
C ALA A 22 -6.21 12.84 -2.93
N PHE A 23 -7.25 12.61 -3.73
CA PHE A 23 -8.47 13.39 -3.60
C PHE A 23 -9.42 12.59 -2.72
N ASP A 24 -9.82 13.22 -1.63
CA ASP A 24 -10.80 12.70 -0.69
C ASP A 24 -12.04 12.20 -1.44
N PHE A 25 -12.33 10.90 -1.27
CA PHE A 25 -13.58 10.31 -1.69
C PHE A 25 -14.71 10.96 -0.88
N TYR A 26 -15.37 11.96 -1.45
CA TYR A 26 -16.75 12.23 -1.13
C TYR A 26 -17.59 11.11 -1.74
N SER A 27 -17.77 10.03 -0.97
CA SER A 27 -18.84 9.06 -1.20
C SER A 27 -20.17 9.73 -0.86
N ASN A 28 -20.61 10.69 -1.66
CA ASN A 28 -22.01 11.07 -1.68
C ASN A 28 -22.75 10.02 -2.51
N SER A 29 -23.49 9.17 -1.80
CA SER A 29 -24.54 8.37 -2.38
C SER A 29 -25.53 9.29 -3.09
N TYR A 30 -25.43 9.41 -4.42
CA TYR A 30 -26.44 10.10 -5.23
C TYR A 30 -27.80 9.38 -5.21
N ALA A 31 -27.89 8.20 -4.58
CA ALA A 31 -29.17 7.56 -4.31
C ALA A 31 -30.02 8.29 -3.25
N MET A 32 -29.53 9.39 -2.66
CA MET A 32 -30.30 10.19 -1.70
C MET A 32 -29.96 11.69 -1.74
N GLN A 33 -29.61 12.22 -2.91
CA GLN A 33 -29.75 13.64 -3.15
C GLN A 33 -31.09 13.83 -3.88
N GLU A 34 -32.09 14.33 -3.15
CA GLU A 34 -33.14 15.11 -3.80
C GLU A 34 -32.40 16.17 -4.61
N VAL A 35 -32.36 15.97 -5.92
CA VAL A 35 -31.89 16.99 -6.85
C VAL A 35 -32.79 18.18 -6.57
N GLU A 36 -32.23 19.29 -6.08
CA GLU A 36 -32.93 20.57 -6.09
C GLU A 36 -33.44 20.75 -7.52
N SER A 37 -34.76 20.66 -7.68
CA SER A 37 -35.42 20.72 -8.97
C SER A 37 -35.08 22.06 -9.61
N VAL A 38 -34.09 22.06 -10.51
CA VAL A 38 -33.86 23.17 -11.41
C VAL A 38 -35.06 23.17 -12.34
N ASN A 39 -36.05 23.97 -11.97
CA ASN A 39 -37.23 24.27 -12.76
C ASN A 39 -36.79 24.93 -14.07
N ASN A 40 -36.76 24.15 -15.15
CA ASN A 40 -37.28 24.48 -16.49
C ASN A 40 -36.63 23.54 -17.50
N ASP A 41 -37.32 22.45 -17.84
CA ASP A 41 -37.11 21.82 -19.14
C ASP A 41 -38.47 21.74 -19.84
N ASP A 42 -38.55 22.43 -20.97
CA ASP A 42 -39.68 22.33 -21.89
C ASP A 42 -39.68 20.92 -22.49
N LEU A 43 -40.30 19.99 -21.76
CA LEU A 43 -40.47 18.59 -22.17
C LEU A 43 -41.31 18.46 -23.45
N SER A 44 -41.93 19.53 -23.95
CA SER A 44 -42.80 19.51 -25.13
C SER A 44 -42.15 18.84 -26.32
N TYR A 45 -40.84 19.04 -26.52
CA TYR A 45 -40.08 18.40 -27.58
C TYR A 45 -39.97 16.87 -27.41
N LEU A 46 -39.76 16.37 -26.18
CA LEU A 46 -39.74 14.94 -25.89
C LEU A 46 -41.13 14.32 -25.90
N TYR A 47 -42.15 15.05 -25.46
CA TYR A 47 -43.56 14.65 -25.60
C TYR A 47 -43.94 14.49 -27.08
N GLN A 48 -43.55 15.44 -27.92
CA GLN A 48 -43.79 15.36 -29.36
C GLN A 48 -43.05 14.17 -30.00
N ILE A 49 -41.80 13.91 -29.62
CA ILE A 49 -41.06 12.72 -30.08
C ILE A 49 -41.73 11.42 -29.59
N ASN A 50 -42.24 11.39 -28.35
CA ASN A 50 -42.95 10.23 -27.80
C ASN A 50 -44.22 9.90 -28.59
N GLU A 51 -44.95 10.93 -29.03
CA GLU A 51 -46.14 10.79 -29.88
C GLU A 51 -45.77 10.44 -31.32
N ASP A 52 -44.89 11.23 -31.97
CA ASP A 52 -44.52 11.10 -33.39
C ASP A 52 -43.90 9.73 -33.72
N TYR A 53 -43.24 9.11 -32.74
CA TYR A 53 -42.55 7.83 -32.90
C TYR A 53 -43.16 6.69 -32.06
N GLU A 54 -44.34 6.90 -31.48
CA GLU A 54 -45.09 5.91 -30.69
C GLU A 54 -44.23 5.18 -29.63
N LEU A 55 -43.41 5.94 -28.88
CA LEU A 55 -42.46 5.37 -27.93
C LEU A 55 -43.15 4.80 -26.66
N ASN A 56 -44.41 5.18 -26.43
CA ASN A 56 -45.25 4.72 -25.32
C ASN A 56 -44.59 4.91 -23.93
N LEU A 57 -43.83 5.99 -23.77
CA LEU A 57 -43.21 6.36 -22.49
C LEU A 57 -44.25 7.02 -21.58
N SER A 58 -44.22 6.69 -20.28
CA SER A 58 -44.99 7.40 -19.26
C SER A 58 -44.37 8.77 -18.93
N ASP A 59 -45.11 9.64 -18.26
CA ASP A 59 -44.61 10.97 -17.82
C ASP A 59 -43.35 10.88 -16.94
N GLU A 60 -43.28 9.85 -16.09
CA GLU A 60 -42.11 9.62 -15.24
C GLU A 60 -40.91 9.15 -16.07
N GLU A 61 -41.13 8.29 -17.05
CA GLU A 61 -40.08 7.78 -17.95
C GLU A 61 -39.54 8.89 -18.87
N LEU A 62 -40.40 9.81 -19.31
CA LEU A 62 -40.00 10.97 -20.10
C LEU A 62 -39.11 11.93 -19.32
N ARG A 63 -39.38 12.14 -18.03
CA ARG A 63 -38.51 12.94 -17.17
C ARG A 63 -37.15 12.28 -16.99
N GLN A 64 -37.11 10.98 -16.71
CA GLN A 64 -35.85 10.23 -16.57
C GLN A 64 -35.03 10.22 -17.86
N GLU A 65 -35.68 10.12 -19.03
CA GLU A 65 -35.02 10.25 -20.33
C GLU A 65 -34.53 11.68 -20.59
N SER A 66 -35.31 12.71 -20.24
CA SER A 66 -34.90 14.11 -20.33
C SER A 66 -33.63 14.38 -19.52
N ASP A 67 -33.60 13.95 -18.27
CA ASP A 67 -32.44 14.06 -17.39
C ASP A 67 -31.23 13.34 -17.99
N SER A 68 -31.46 12.15 -18.59
CA SER A 68 -30.41 11.34 -19.22
C SER A 68 -29.85 11.96 -20.50
N LEU A 69 -30.65 12.80 -21.18
CA LEU A 69 -30.35 13.43 -22.47
C LEU A 69 -29.79 14.84 -22.34
N GLN A 70 -29.61 15.36 -21.12
CA GLN A 70 -29.10 16.71 -20.92
C GLN A 70 -27.72 16.89 -21.60
N GLY A 71 -27.66 17.82 -22.56
CA GLY A 71 -26.45 18.10 -23.35
C GLY A 71 -26.19 17.15 -24.53
N ALA A 72 -27.09 16.21 -24.83
CA ALA A 72 -27.00 15.33 -25.99
C ALA A 72 -27.45 16.03 -27.28
N ARG A 73 -26.91 15.60 -28.43
CA ARG A 73 -27.40 16.04 -29.76
C ARG A 73 -28.56 15.15 -30.19
N ILE A 74 -29.72 15.74 -30.47
CA ILE A 74 -30.94 15.02 -30.88
C ILE A 74 -31.22 15.25 -32.37
N GLU A 75 -31.42 14.17 -33.12
CA GLU A 75 -31.83 14.20 -34.54
C GLU A 75 -32.97 13.18 -34.75
N GLY A 76 -34.22 13.67 -34.80
CA GLY A 76 -35.40 12.81 -34.86
C GLY A 76 -35.55 11.98 -33.58
N ASN A 77 -35.74 10.66 -33.71
CA ASN A 77 -35.81 9.73 -32.57
C ASN A 77 -34.45 9.21 -32.10
N LYS A 78 -33.34 9.82 -32.54
CA LYS A 78 -31.97 9.38 -32.24
C LYS A 78 -31.23 10.44 -31.42
N ALA A 79 -30.51 9.99 -30.41
CA ALA A 79 -29.59 10.80 -29.65
C ALA A 79 -28.14 10.38 -29.88
N TYR A 80 -27.26 11.39 -29.95
CA TYR A 80 -25.83 11.31 -30.16
C TYR A 80 -25.11 12.03 -29.01
N GLU A 81 -23.84 11.71 -28.79
CA GLU A 81 -22.96 12.46 -27.87
C GLU A 81 -23.54 12.62 -26.46
N ILE A 82 -24.09 11.53 -25.90
CA ILE A 82 -24.84 11.54 -24.63
C ILE A 82 -23.85 11.63 -23.45
N PRO A 83 -23.80 12.77 -22.70
CA PRO A 83 -22.76 12.99 -21.70
C PRO A 83 -22.81 11.98 -20.53
N LEU A 84 -24.02 11.66 -20.03
CA LEU A 84 -24.17 10.73 -18.91
C LEU A 84 -23.81 9.28 -19.28
N MET A 85 -24.04 8.88 -20.54
CA MET A 85 -23.61 7.57 -21.02
C MET A 85 -22.09 7.51 -21.16
N GLN A 86 -21.47 8.59 -21.65
CA GLN A 86 -20.01 8.70 -21.70
C GLN A 86 -19.42 8.65 -20.29
N GLN A 87 -20.00 9.35 -19.31
CA GLN A 87 -19.56 9.27 -17.92
C GLN A 87 -19.66 7.85 -17.37
N ALA A 88 -20.79 7.15 -17.58
CA ALA A 88 -20.95 5.78 -17.12
C ALA A 88 -19.94 4.81 -17.76
N GLN A 89 -19.57 5.03 -19.03
CA GLN A 89 -18.52 4.28 -19.72
C GLN A 89 -17.13 4.60 -19.16
N LEU A 90 -16.84 5.87 -18.85
CA LEU A 90 -15.59 6.30 -18.21
C LEU A 90 -15.46 5.70 -16.81
N ASP A 91 -16.51 5.73 -16.00
CA ASP A 91 -16.51 5.13 -14.65
C ASP A 91 -16.23 3.62 -14.73
N LEU A 92 -16.81 2.93 -15.73
CA LEU A 92 -16.56 1.51 -15.97
C LEU A 92 -15.11 1.28 -16.43
N ALA A 93 -14.57 2.16 -17.28
CA ALA A 93 -13.19 2.12 -17.74
C ALA A 93 -12.20 2.30 -16.59
N GLU A 94 -12.43 3.30 -15.75
CA GLU A 94 -11.62 3.59 -14.57
C GLU A 94 -11.65 2.45 -13.56
N LEU A 95 -12.85 1.94 -13.21
CA LEU A 95 -12.95 0.80 -12.31
C LEU A 95 -12.22 -0.41 -12.88
N SER A 96 -12.34 -0.66 -14.19
CA SER A 96 -11.67 -1.78 -14.84
C SER A 96 -10.16 -1.62 -14.84
N GLU A 97 -9.63 -0.40 -15.02
CA GLU A 97 -8.20 -0.11 -14.92
C GLU A 97 -7.66 -0.35 -13.51
N ASP A 98 -8.31 0.20 -12.47
CA ASP A 98 -7.92 -0.02 -11.06
C ASP A 98 -7.96 -1.51 -10.68
N ARG A 99 -9.00 -2.21 -11.15
CA ARG A 99 -9.18 -3.63 -10.88
C ARG A 99 -8.32 -4.52 -11.79
N ALA A 100 -7.64 -3.98 -12.80
CA ALA A 100 -6.87 -4.70 -13.82
C ALA A 100 -7.73 -5.71 -14.61
N ILE A 101 -8.97 -5.31 -14.90
CA ILE A 101 -9.92 -6.03 -15.74
C ILE A 101 -9.73 -5.53 -17.17
N ASN A 102 -9.48 -6.45 -18.09
CA ASN A 102 -9.39 -6.09 -19.50
C ASN A 102 -10.79 -5.81 -20.04
N LEU A 103 -11.06 -4.56 -20.38
CA LEU A 103 -12.24 -4.21 -21.14
C LEU A 103 -12.08 -4.59 -22.61
N PRO A 104 -13.14 -5.04 -23.28
CA PRO A 104 -13.11 -5.27 -24.72
C PRO A 104 -12.83 -3.98 -25.49
N SER A 105 -12.13 -4.11 -26.62
CA SER A 105 -11.63 -3.01 -27.46
C SER A 105 -12.72 -2.11 -28.07
N GLY A 106 -14.00 -2.48 -27.97
CA GLY A 106 -15.14 -1.71 -28.47
C GLY A 106 -15.84 -0.80 -27.45
N ILE A 107 -15.44 -0.81 -26.17
CA ILE A 107 -16.09 0.02 -25.12
C ILE A 107 -15.57 1.47 -25.13
N ASN A 108 -14.34 1.70 -25.59
CA ASN A 108 -13.63 2.98 -25.45
C ASN A 108 -13.54 3.83 -26.72
N THR A 109 -14.30 3.54 -27.78
CA THR A 109 -14.30 4.42 -28.95
C THR A 109 -15.42 5.43 -28.82
N THR A 110 -15.09 6.67 -28.45
CA THR A 110 -15.92 7.85 -28.75
C THR A 110 -16.19 7.86 -30.24
N ASN A 111 -17.30 7.25 -30.62
CA ASN A 111 -17.75 7.17 -32.00
C ASN A 111 -18.84 8.25 -32.17
N PRO A 112 -18.53 9.39 -32.79
CA PRO A 112 -19.51 10.47 -32.98
C PRO A 112 -20.67 10.06 -33.92
N GLN A 113 -20.57 8.90 -34.59
CA GLN A 113 -21.64 8.31 -35.41
C GLN A 113 -22.50 7.29 -34.64
N GLN A 114 -22.14 6.94 -33.40
CA GLN A 114 -22.95 6.07 -32.55
C GLN A 114 -24.19 6.83 -32.09
N PHE A 115 -25.35 6.22 -32.29
CA PHE A 115 -26.64 6.78 -31.94
C PHE A 115 -27.43 5.80 -31.08
N PHE A 116 -28.32 6.31 -30.24
CA PHE A 116 -29.26 5.50 -29.48
C PHE A 116 -30.67 6.03 -29.67
N TYR A 117 -31.66 5.13 -29.65
CA TYR A 117 -33.05 5.54 -29.70
C TYR A 117 -33.46 6.20 -28.40
N ILE A 118 -34.10 7.36 -28.50
CA ILE A 118 -34.71 8.08 -27.39
C ILE A 118 -35.75 7.16 -26.73
N GLY A 119 -35.77 7.11 -25.39
CA GLY A 119 -36.57 6.13 -24.64
C GLY A 119 -35.82 4.85 -24.27
N SER A 120 -34.61 4.63 -24.79
CA SER A 120 -33.75 3.51 -24.39
C SER A 120 -32.50 3.94 -23.62
N ILE A 121 -32.25 5.23 -23.47
CA ILE A 121 -30.96 5.77 -23.00
C ILE A 121 -30.86 5.68 -21.48
N GLY A 122 -31.92 6.08 -20.77
CA GLY A 122 -31.99 5.99 -19.32
C GLY A 122 -31.79 4.54 -18.83
N VAL A 123 -32.48 3.58 -19.48
CA VAL A 123 -32.35 2.16 -19.13
C VAL A 123 -30.96 1.58 -19.46
N ARG A 124 -30.27 2.10 -20.49
CA ARG A 124 -28.88 1.70 -20.80
C ARG A 124 -27.90 2.21 -19.75
N ILE A 125 -28.04 3.47 -19.33
CA ILE A 125 -27.23 4.05 -18.25
C ILE A 125 -27.47 3.28 -16.95
N GLN A 126 -28.72 2.95 -16.63
CA GLN A 126 -29.08 2.13 -15.48
C GLN A 126 -28.39 0.76 -15.51
N LEU A 127 -28.41 0.07 -16.66
CA LEU A 127 -27.76 -1.22 -16.84
C LEU A 127 -26.24 -1.13 -16.63
N LEU A 128 -25.56 -0.13 -17.22
CA LEU A 128 -24.12 0.08 -17.03
C LEU A 128 -23.75 0.35 -15.56
N ARG A 129 -24.54 1.16 -14.86
CA ARG A 129 -24.34 1.43 -13.43
C ARG A 129 -24.52 0.17 -12.57
N LYS A 130 -25.52 -0.66 -12.85
CA LYS A 130 -25.71 -1.97 -12.19
C LYS A 130 -24.52 -2.89 -12.41
N VAL A 131 -23.99 -2.96 -13.63
CA VAL A 131 -22.78 -3.73 -13.93
C VAL A 131 -21.58 -3.21 -13.13
N ASN A 132 -21.35 -1.89 -13.10
CA ASN A 132 -20.27 -1.28 -12.34
C ASN A 132 -20.35 -1.63 -10.84
N HIS A 133 -21.54 -1.46 -10.24
CA HIS A 133 -21.78 -1.82 -8.85
C HIS A 133 -21.50 -3.30 -8.57
N PHE A 134 -21.96 -4.20 -9.44
CA PHE A 134 -21.75 -5.63 -9.27
C PHE A 134 -20.28 -6.05 -9.40
N ILE A 135 -19.53 -5.47 -10.35
CA ILE A 135 -18.07 -5.68 -10.44
C ILE A 135 -17.39 -5.25 -9.14
N ASN A 136 -17.77 -4.09 -8.60
CA ASN A 136 -17.21 -3.62 -7.33
C ASN A 136 -17.49 -4.63 -6.21
N GLN A 137 -18.75 -5.05 -6.02
CA GLN A 137 -19.12 -6.06 -5.02
C GLN A 137 -18.35 -7.38 -5.17
N MET A 138 -18.16 -7.86 -6.40
CA MET A 138 -17.39 -9.08 -6.65
C MET A 138 -15.91 -8.95 -6.26
N THR A 139 -15.33 -7.76 -6.40
CA THR A 139 -13.93 -7.48 -6.05
C THR A 139 -13.71 -7.10 -4.58
N THR A 140 -14.76 -6.77 -3.83
CA THR A 140 -14.69 -6.36 -2.42
C THR A 140 -15.33 -7.39 -1.48
N GLU A 141 -16.64 -7.58 -1.58
CA GLU A 141 -17.45 -8.39 -0.65
C GLU A 141 -17.39 -9.89 -1.00
N TYR A 142 -17.40 -10.21 -2.30
CA TYR A 142 -17.43 -11.60 -2.79
C TYR A 142 -16.08 -12.08 -3.35
N ILE A 143 -14.99 -11.46 -2.92
CA ILE A 143 -13.62 -11.82 -3.33
C ILE A 143 -13.27 -13.30 -3.02
N TYR A 144 -13.88 -13.85 -1.97
CA TYR A 144 -13.67 -15.24 -1.53
C TYR A 144 -14.48 -16.28 -2.27
N LYS A 145 -15.33 -15.90 -3.24
CA LYS A 145 -16.03 -16.88 -4.06
C LYS A 145 -15.05 -17.68 -4.91
N ILE A 146 -15.42 -18.92 -5.24
CA ILE A 146 -14.66 -19.77 -6.15
C ILE A 146 -14.51 -19.13 -7.53
N GLN A 147 -13.50 -19.56 -8.29
CA GLN A 147 -13.22 -19.00 -9.63
C GLN A 147 -14.43 -19.03 -10.57
N GLU A 148 -15.28 -20.05 -10.45
CA GLU A 148 -16.50 -20.19 -11.24
C GLU A 148 -17.46 -19.00 -11.05
N ALA A 149 -17.63 -18.52 -9.82
CA ALA A 149 -18.48 -17.37 -9.54
C ALA A 149 -17.96 -16.10 -10.23
N HIS A 150 -16.64 -15.90 -10.20
CA HIS A 150 -15.99 -14.77 -10.85
C HIS A 150 -16.04 -14.87 -12.39
N ASN A 151 -15.93 -16.07 -12.95
CA ASN A 151 -16.08 -16.30 -14.38
C ASN A 151 -17.52 -16.03 -14.84
N LEU A 152 -18.51 -16.51 -14.10
CA LEU A 152 -19.93 -16.24 -14.37
C LEU A 152 -20.25 -14.75 -14.22
N ALA A 153 -19.73 -14.08 -13.19
CA ALA A 153 -19.87 -12.64 -13.03
C ALA A 153 -19.30 -11.90 -14.24
N ALA A 154 -18.09 -12.25 -14.69
CA ALA A 154 -17.47 -11.64 -15.86
C ALA A 154 -18.30 -11.85 -17.13
N GLN A 155 -18.83 -13.07 -17.35
CA GLN A 155 -19.68 -13.37 -18.49
C GLN A 155 -20.98 -12.55 -18.47
N VAL A 156 -21.68 -12.54 -17.33
CA VAL A 156 -22.96 -11.84 -17.20
C VAL A 156 -22.79 -10.33 -17.34
N CYS A 157 -21.74 -9.76 -16.72
CA CYS A 157 -21.38 -8.36 -16.91
C CYS A 157 -21.05 -8.05 -18.37
N PHE A 158 -20.30 -8.93 -19.05
CA PHE A 158 -19.98 -8.76 -20.47
C PHE A 158 -21.23 -8.74 -21.35
N GLU A 159 -22.12 -9.71 -21.17
CA GLU A 159 -23.39 -9.75 -21.92
C GLU A 159 -24.22 -8.48 -21.69
N ALA A 160 -24.34 -8.03 -20.44
CA ALA A 160 -25.05 -6.81 -20.07
C ALA A 160 -24.45 -5.54 -20.73
N VAL A 161 -23.12 -5.41 -20.69
CA VAL A 161 -22.42 -4.27 -21.33
C VAL A 161 -22.64 -4.29 -22.84
N MET A 162 -22.52 -5.46 -23.49
CA MET A 162 -22.76 -5.59 -24.93
C MET A 162 -24.19 -5.20 -25.31
N VAL A 163 -25.18 -5.53 -24.48
CA VAL A 163 -26.56 -5.09 -24.70
C VAL A 163 -26.69 -3.57 -24.56
N ALA A 164 -26.06 -2.99 -23.54
CA ALA A 164 -26.13 -1.56 -23.24
C ALA A 164 -25.48 -0.67 -24.30
N ILE A 165 -24.36 -1.10 -24.91
CA ILE A 165 -23.64 -0.30 -25.91
C ILE A 165 -24.13 -0.53 -27.35
N ASN A 166 -24.85 -1.63 -27.61
CA ASN A 166 -25.34 -1.95 -28.95
C ASN A 166 -26.54 -1.03 -29.31
N PRO A 167 -26.41 -0.18 -30.35
CA PRO A 167 -27.45 0.78 -30.73
C PRO A 167 -28.70 0.11 -31.34
N PHE A 168 -28.59 -1.15 -31.78
CA PHE A 168 -29.70 -1.89 -32.37
C PHE A 168 -30.67 -2.50 -31.36
N ASN A 169 -30.29 -2.55 -30.08
CA ASN A 169 -31.20 -3.03 -29.03
C ASN A 169 -32.26 -1.98 -28.72
N GLY A 170 -33.51 -2.38 -28.60
CA GLY A 170 -34.58 -1.51 -28.15
C GLY A 170 -34.61 -1.37 -26.62
N ARG A 171 -35.51 -0.52 -26.13
CA ARG A 171 -35.80 -0.40 -24.69
C ARG A 171 -36.15 -1.75 -24.04
N LYS A 172 -36.98 -2.55 -24.70
CA LYS A 172 -37.41 -3.88 -24.21
C LYS A 172 -36.26 -4.85 -24.02
N ASP A 173 -35.30 -4.85 -24.95
CA ASP A 173 -34.12 -5.73 -24.88
C ASP A 173 -33.21 -5.35 -23.72
N VAL A 174 -33.04 -4.04 -23.48
CA VAL A 174 -32.23 -3.52 -22.37
C VAL A 174 -32.89 -3.81 -21.02
N LEU A 175 -34.21 -3.65 -20.90
CA LEU A 175 -34.97 -4.01 -19.70
C LEU A 175 -34.89 -5.52 -19.41
N ALA A 176 -35.04 -6.37 -20.42
CA ALA A 176 -34.87 -7.81 -20.28
C ALA A 176 -33.44 -8.19 -19.84
N ALA A 177 -32.42 -7.45 -20.30
CA ALA A 177 -31.05 -7.64 -19.85
C ALA A 177 -30.83 -7.20 -18.40
N ILE A 178 -31.51 -6.14 -17.92
CA ILE A 178 -31.49 -5.75 -16.50
C ILE A 178 -32.09 -6.87 -15.64
N GLU A 179 -33.27 -7.40 -16.01
CA GLU A 179 -33.91 -8.49 -15.27
C GLU A 179 -33.04 -9.76 -15.27
N LYS A 180 -32.43 -10.10 -16.42
CA LYS A 180 -31.49 -11.22 -16.54
C LYS A 180 -30.26 -11.01 -15.65
N LEU A 181 -29.71 -9.80 -15.61
CA LEU A 181 -28.57 -9.43 -14.77
C LEU A 181 -28.93 -9.61 -13.29
N ASP A 182 -30.04 -9.04 -12.83
CA ASP A 182 -30.47 -9.11 -11.43
C ASP A 182 -30.68 -10.57 -10.98
N ASN A 183 -31.35 -11.39 -11.80
CA ASN A 183 -31.52 -12.82 -11.54
C ASN A 183 -30.19 -13.58 -11.45
N ASN A 184 -29.21 -13.23 -12.29
CA ASN A 184 -27.90 -13.86 -12.28
C ASN A 184 -27.03 -13.39 -11.11
N ILE A 185 -27.13 -12.12 -10.71
CA ILE A 185 -26.43 -11.58 -9.53
C ILE A 185 -26.81 -12.41 -8.31
N GLU A 186 -28.11 -12.62 -8.07
CA GLU A 186 -28.58 -13.41 -6.92
C GLU A 186 -28.09 -14.87 -6.98
N LYS A 187 -28.06 -15.49 -8.15
CA LYS A 187 -27.49 -16.83 -8.31
C LYS A 187 -25.99 -16.86 -8.00
N ILE A 188 -25.23 -15.89 -8.48
CA ILE A 188 -23.77 -15.82 -8.29
C ILE A 188 -23.42 -15.58 -6.82
N LYS A 189 -24.16 -14.71 -6.12
CA LYS A 189 -23.98 -14.47 -4.68
C LYS A 189 -24.16 -15.74 -3.85
N ASN A 190 -25.06 -16.61 -4.26
CA ASN A 190 -25.36 -17.88 -3.60
C ASN A 190 -24.34 -19.00 -3.92
N ILE A 191 -23.41 -18.79 -4.84
CA ILE A 191 -22.31 -19.74 -5.07
C ILE A 191 -21.46 -19.82 -3.80
N ARG A 192 -20.95 -21.01 -3.46
CA ARG A 192 -20.15 -21.22 -2.27
C ARG A 192 -18.86 -20.38 -2.26
N ASP A 193 -18.41 -20.04 -1.05
CA ASP A 193 -17.08 -19.47 -0.83
C ASP A 193 -15.99 -20.56 -1.00
N MET A 194 -14.74 -20.13 -1.21
CA MET A 194 -13.56 -21.00 -1.25
C MET A 194 -13.30 -21.64 0.11
N THR A 195 -12.97 -22.93 0.08
CA THR A 195 -12.45 -23.70 1.20
C THR A 195 -10.92 -23.68 1.19
N SER A 196 -10.28 -24.15 2.28
CA SER A 196 -8.82 -24.17 2.39
C SER A 196 -8.14 -25.03 1.31
N GLY A 197 -8.83 -26.05 0.81
CA GLY A 197 -8.34 -26.97 -0.23
C GLY A 197 -8.57 -26.48 -1.66
N ASP A 198 -9.40 -25.47 -1.88
CA ASP A 198 -9.63 -24.91 -3.21
C ASP A 198 -8.39 -24.12 -3.69
N LEU A 199 -8.18 -24.07 -5.01
CA LEU A 199 -7.11 -23.28 -5.61
C LEU A 199 -7.35 -21.78 -5.36
N ALA A 200 -6.31 -21.08 -4.94
CA ALA A 200 -6.38 -19.64 -4.72
C ALA A 200 -6.63 -18.89 -6.03
N THR A 201 -7.73 -18.12 -6.08
CA THR A 201 -8.09 -17.30 -7.25
C THR A 201 -7.09 -16.16 -7.46
N PRO A 202 -6.98 -15.61 -8.68
CA PRO A 202 -6.16 -14.42 -8.94
C PRO A 202 -6.53 -13.23 -8.04
N TYR A 203 -7.79 -13.12 -7.64
CA TYR A 203 -8.30 -12.02 -6.82
C TYR A 203 -7.73 -12.05 -5.40
N VAL A 204 -7.77 -13.19 -4.71
CA VAL A 204 -7.14 -13.31 -3.37
C VAL A 204 -5.62 -13.21 -3.45
N LYS A 205 -5.00 -13.69 -4.53
CA LYS A 205 -3.57 -13.50 -4.77
C LYS A 205 -3.19 -12.03 -4.95
N LYS A 206 -4.05 -11.20 -5.54
CA LYS A 206 -3.85 -9.74 -5.68
C LYS A 206 -3.68 -9.08 -4.30
N LEU A 207 -4.47 -9.48 -3.29
CA LEU A 207 -4.33 -9.01 -1.92
C LEU A 207 -2.96 -9.37 -1.33
N MET A 208 -2.50 -10.60 -1.54
CA MET A 208 -1.18 -11.04 -1.09
C MET A 208 -0.04 -10.26 -1.78
N TYR A 209 -0.14 -10.04 -3.10
CA TYR A 209 0.85 -9.25 -3.83
C TYR A 209 0.94 -7.79 -3.34
N LYS A 210 -0.17 -7.20 -2.87
CA LYS A 210 -0.16 -5.88 -2.23
C LYS A 210 0.73 -5.89 -0.98
N ASN A 211 0.60 -6.90 -0.12
CA ASN A 211 1.45 -7.03 1.06
C ASN A 211 2.92 -7.32 0.73
N ILE A 212 3.19 -8.16 -0.27
CA ILE A 212 4.56 -8.41 -0.75
C ILE A 212 5.20 -7.10 -1.23
N ARG A 213 4.43 -6.22 -1.88
CA ARG A 213 4.91 -4.90 -2.31
C ARG A 213 5.28 -4.01 -1.12
N GLU A 214 4.46 -3.98 -0.09
CA GLU A 214 4.76 -3.24 1.15
C GLU A 214 5.98 -3.83 1.88
N ALA A 215 6.09 -5.16 1.95
CA ALA A 215 7.26 -5.86 2.48
C ALA A 215 8.55 -5.52 1.72
N ARG A 216 8.49 -5.37 0.39
CA ARG A 216 9.64 -4.92 -0.42
C ARG A 216 9.98 -3.44 -0.21
N LYS A 217 8.99 -2.58 0.03
CA LYS A 217 9.24 -1.18 0.37
C LYS A 217 9.99 -1.07 1.70
N SER A 218 9.63 -1.88 2.71
CA SER A 218 10.33 -1.88 4.01
C SER A 218 11.79 -2.36 3.90
N GLN A 219 12.14 -3.16 2.89
CA GLN A 219 13.54 -3.57 2.63
C GLN A 219 14.48 -2.40 2.33
N ASN A 220 13.96 -1.34 1.72
CA ASN A 220 14.76 -0.21 1.24
C ASN A 220 14.80 0.96 2.24
N LYS A 221 14.01 0.90 3.31
CA LYS A 221 13.92 1.97 4.31
C LYS A 221 14.90 1.72 5.46
N PHE A 222 15.59 2.77 5.89
CA PHE A 222 16.32 2.79 7.16
C PHE A 222 15.35 3.09 8.30
N PHE A 223 15.79 2.81 9.52
CA PHE A 223 15.11 3.29 10.71
C PHE A 223 15.36 4.80 10.87
N ASP A 224 14.27 5.57 10.85
CA ASP A 224 14.21 7.01 11.08
C ASP A 224 12.93 7.32 11.87
N GLN A 225 12.82 8.51 12.46
CA GLN A 225 11.75 8.87 13.42
C GLN A 225 10.32 8.56 12.90
N ASP A 226 10.10 8.63 11.57
CA ASP A 226 8.82 8.34 10.92
C ASP A 226 8.85 7.16 9.93
N ASN A 227 9.99 6.48 9.78
CA ASN A 227 10.15 5.42 8.78
C ASN A 227 10.82 4.18 9.38
N TYR A 228 10.12 3.05 9.27
CA TYR A 228 10.58 1.75 9.74
C TYR A 228 10.99 0.88 8.55
N GLY A 229 12.17 0.29 8.60
CA GLY A 229 12.62 -0.63 7.56
C GLY A 229 13.80 -1.49 7.95
N THR A 230 14.00 -2.55 7.18
CA THR A 230 15.00 -3.57 7.49
C THR A 230 16.39 -3.21 6.98
N ARG A 231 16.53 -2.13 6.18
CA ARG A 231 17.84 -1.68 5.67
C ARG A 231 18.78 -1.24 6.79
N GLY A 232 18.21 -0.78 7.90
CA GLY A 232 18.91 -0.42 9.12
C GLY A 232 19.19 -1.59 10.06
N LYS A 233 19.00 -2.85 9.64
CA LYS A 233 19.32 -4.05 10.44
C LYS A 233 20.63 -4.69 9.97
N GLU A 234 21.16 -5.65 10.72
CA GLU A 234 22.35 -6.39 10.28
C GLU A 234 22.17 -7.12 8.95
N GLU A 235 23.28 -7.28 8.23
CA GLU A 235 23.31 -7.87 6.88
C GLU A 235 22.64 -9.25 6.81
N TYR A 236 22.79 -10.09 7.84
CA TYR A 236 22.19 -11.42 7.83
C TYR A 236 20.66 -11.35 7.97
N ILE A 237 20.12 -10.43 8.78
CA ILE A 237 18.66 -10.20 8.91
C ILE A 237 18.12 -9.70 7.58
N GLN A 238 18.81 -8.74 6.96
CA GLN A 238 18.47 -8.23 5.62
C GLN A 238 18.43 -9.38 4.59
N SER A 239 19.44 -10.24 4.60
CA SER A 239 19.55 -11.38 3.68
C SER A 239 18.44 -12.39 3.89
N ILE A 240 18.19 -12.81 5.13
CA ILE A 240 17.13 -13.78 5.46
C ILE A 240 15.77 -13.22 5.08
N TYR A 241 15.45 -11.99 5.52
CA TYR A 241 14.18 -11.35 5.20
C TYR A 241 13.98 -11.18 3.68
N ARG A 242 15.01 -10.77 2.95
CA ARG A 242 14.94 -10.64 1.49
C ARG A 242 14.69 -11.99 0.82
N ASN A 243 15.39 -13.04 1.26
CA ASN A 243 15.23 -14.38 0.73
C ASN A 243 13.82 -14.92 1.02
N GLU A 244 13.30 -14.67 2.22
CA GLU A 244 11.95 -15.04 2.64
C GLU A 244 10.88 -14.38 1.79
N VAL A 245 10.94 -13.06 1.61
CA VAL A 245 9.99 -12.31 0.76
C VAL A 245 10.04 -12.80 -0.69
N ASN A 246 11.23 -13.15 -1.19
CA ASN A 246 11.39 -13.65 -2.56
C ASN A 246 10.88 -15.08 -2.72
N ASP A 247 11.10 -15.95 -1.73
CA ASP A 247 10.54 -17.31 -1.69
C ASP A 247 9.02 -17.27 -1.66
N ILE A 248 8.43 -16.48 -0.75
CA ILE A 248 6.99 -16.27 -0.68
C ILE A 248 6.44 -15.77 -2.01
N ASN A 249 7.06 -14.76 -2.63
CA ASN A 249 6.62 -14.25 -3.93
C ASN A 249 6.65 -15.31 -5.04
N LYS A 250 7.63 -16.22 -5.02
CA LYS A 250 7.69 -17.35 -5.97
C LYS A 250 6.56 -18.35 -5.69
N GLN A 251 6.34 -18.71 -4.43
CA GLN A 251 5.29 -19.65 -4.03
C GLN A 251 3.89 -19.13 -4.36
N VAL A 252 3.60 -17.85 -4.12
CA VAL A 252 2.33 -17.21 -4.50
C VAL A 252 2.08 -17.26 -6.01
N GLY A 253 3.15 -17.20 -6.81
CA GLY A 253 3.09 -17.33 -8.27
C GLY A 253 2.72 -18.74 -8.76
N GLN A 254 2.84 -19.77 -7.93
CA GLN A 254 2.52 -21.15 -8.28
C GLN A 254 1.03 -21.46 -8.11
N LYS A 255 0.60 -22.66 -8.57
CA LYS A 255 -0.74 -23.16 -8.30
C LYS A 255 -0.81 -23.63 -6.84
N ILE A 256 -1.26 -22.76 -5.95
CA ILE A 256 -1.39 -22.99 -4.50
C ILE A 256 -2.86 -22.97 -4.08
N THR A 257 -3.16 -23.62 -2.97
CA THR A 257 -4.49 -23.58 -2.37
C THR A 257 -4.71 -22.29 -1.59
N PHE A 258 -5.96 -21.96 -1.30
CA PHE A 258 -6.28 -20.80 -0.47
C PHE A 258 -5.72 -20.93 0.94
N GLY A 259 -5.75 -22.14 1.54
CA GLY A 259 -5.12 -22.39 2.83
C GLY A 259 -3.61 -22.11 2.83
N GLN A 260 -2.89 -22.55 1.81
CA GLN A 260 -1.46 -22.25 1.64
C GLN A 260 -1.19 -20.75 1.48
N LEU A 261 -2.09 -20.02 0.80
CA LEU A 261 -1.97 -18.57 0.65
C LEU A 261 -2.07 -17.84 2.00
N LEU A 262 -2.96 -18.29 2.89
CA LEU A 262 -3.07 -17.75 4.25
C LEU A 262 -1.81 -18.01 5.08
N GLU A 263 -1.25 -19.22 5.00
CA GLU A 263 0.00 -19.56 5.66
C GLU A 263 1.16 -18.68 5.16
N LEU A 264 1.21 -18.40 3.85
CA LEU A 264 2.20 -17.49 3.27
C LEU A 264 2.03 -16.03 3.70
N ASP A 265 0.80 -15.54 3.86
CA ASP A 265 0.53 -14.20 4.43
C ASP A 265 1.02 -14.12 5.88
N ALA A 266 0.75 -15.15 6.67
CA ALA A 266 1.23 -15.25 8.04
C ALA A 266 2.75 -15.27 8.12
N ARG A 267 3.39 -16.11 7.28
CA ARG A 267 4.86 -16.20 7.15
C ARG A 267 5.46 -14.84 6.76
N LEU A 268 4.86 -14.12 5.81
CA LEU A 268 5.30 -12.79 5.39
C LEU A 268 5.24 -11.77 6.53
N LYS A 269 4.10 -11.70 7.23
CA LYS A 269 3.89 -10.75 8.32
C LYS A 269 4.80 -11.04 9.51
N SER A 270 4.93 -12.31 9.87
CA SER A 270 5.80 -12.75 10.96
C SER A 270 7.28 -12.49 10.67
N ALA A 271 7.74 -12.76 9.43
CA ALA A 271 9.10 -12.42 9.03
C ALA A 271 9.35 -10.90 9.06
N SER A 272 8.34 -10.11 8.67
CA SER A 272 8.42 -8.64 8.67
C SER A 272 8.46 -8.06 10.08
N SER A 273 7.57 -8.50 10.97
CA SER A 273 7.56 -8.06 12.37
C SER A 273 8.85 -8.48 13.08
N SER A 274 9.27 -9.73 12.93
CA SER A 274 10.51 -10.25 13.53
C SER A 274 11.75 -9.50 13.05
N ALA A 275 11.82 -9.18 11.75
CA ALA A 275 12.95 -8.43 11.21
C ALA A 275 12.99 -7.00 11.77
N LEU A 276 11.84 -6.35 11.93
CA LEU A 276 11.75 -5.01 12.49
C LEU A 276 12.05 -4.98 13.99
N LEU A 277 11.55 -5.94 14.76
CA LEU A 277 11.74 -6.02 16.23
C LEU A 277 13.15 -6.49 16.65
N SER A 278 13.95 -7.00 15.72
CA SER A 278 15.32 -7.43 16.03
C SER A 278 16.17 -6.30 16.64
N ASN A 279 16.95 -6.58 17.68
CA ASN A 279 17.76 -5.56 18.38
C ASN A 279 19.01 -5.10 17.60
N GLU A 280 19.34 -5.79 16.52
CA GLU A 280 20.60 -5.58 15.79
C GLU A 280 20.46 -4.49 14.72
N VAL A 281 20.64 -3.25 15.18
CA VAL A 281 20.54 -2.04 14.34
C VAL A 281 21.91 -1.56 13.89
N ILE A 282 22.02 -1.27 12.59
CA ILE A 282 23.19 -0.64 11.98
C ILE A 282 22.96 0.85 11.80
N ALA A 283 24.06 1.61 11.87
CA ALA A 283 24.07 3.05 11.70
C ALA A 283 23.70 3.44 10.27
N ASN A 284 22.81 4.42 10.13
CA ASN A 284 22.40 4.97 8.84
C ASN A 284 23.60 5.69 8.20
N PRO A 285 23.94 5.39 6.92
CA PRO A 285 24.98 6.10 6.18
C PRO A 285 24.84 7.63 6.20
N LYS A 286 23.60 8.14 6.21
CA LYS A 286 23.33 9.57 6.33
C LYS A 286 23.87 10.14 7.64
N TRP A 287 23.54 9.51 8.77
CA TRP A 287 24.04 9.91 10.09
C TRP A 287 25.57 9.79 10.21
N LEU A 288 26.16 8.73 9.63
CA LEU A 288 27.62 8.57 9.58
C LEU A 288 28.31 9.72 8.83
N ASN A 289 27.68 10.25 7.78
CA ASN A 289 28.23 11.35 7.00
C ASN A 289 27.94 12.72 7.65
N ASP A 290 26.72 12.92 8.11
CA ASP A 290 26.27 14.23 8.61
C ASP A 290 26.76 14.53 10.03
N THR A 291 27.03 13.51 10.84
CA THR A 291 27.44 13.66 12.25
C THR A 291 28.89 13.21 12.43
N VAL A 292 29.18 11.92 12.23
CA VAL A 292 30.48 11.33 12.55
C VAL A 292 31.60 11.92 11.67
N THR A 293 31.35 12.08 10.38
CA THR A 293 32.37 12.62 9.45
C THR A 293 32.64 14.10 9.70
N LYS A 294 31.62 14.88 10.06
CA LYS A 294 31.81 16.28 10.45
C LYS A 294 32.65 16.39 11.72
N GLU A 295 32.38 15.54 12.71
CA GLU A 295 33.16 15.51 13.95
C GLU A 295 34.62 15.15 13.68
N VAL A 296 34.89 14.08 12.94
CA VAL A 296 36.25 13.69 12.54
C VAL A 296 36.98 14.81 11.80
N ASN A 297 36.29 15.52 10.89
CA ASN A 297 36.87 16.64 10.15
C ASN A 297 37.17 17.84 11.06
N ASN A 298 36.28 18.14 12.00
CA ASN A 298 36.47 19.20 12.99
C ASN A 298 37.73 18.90 13.85
N GLN A 299 37.79 17.69 14.39
CA GLN A 299 38.90 17.23 15.23
C GLN A 299 40.23 17.26 14.49
N ASN A 300 40.27 16.81 13.22
CA ASN A 300 41.48 16.90 12.41
C ASN A 300 41.91 18.34 12.13
N LYS A 301 40.97 19.26 11.93
CA LYS A 301 41.25 20.69 11.74
C LYS A 301 41.85 21.30 12.99
N ILE A 302 41.24 21.09 14.15
CA ILE A 302 41.73 21.61 15.44
C ILE A 302 43.12 21.02 15.73
N LYS A 303 43.26 19.70 15.63
CA LYS A 303 44.54 18.99 15.83
C LYS A 303 45.68 19.55 14.95
N ALA A 304 45.39 19.89 13.69
CA ALA A 304 46.38 20.49 12.79
C ALA A 304 46.76 21.92 13.20
N GLN A 305 45.81 22.72 13.67
CA GLN A 305 46.05 24.10 14.09
C GLN A 305 46.91 24.18 15.36
N TYR A 306 46.69 23.27 16.32
CA TYR A 306 47.30 23.34 17.65
C TYR A 306 48.46 22.35 17.86
N ARG A 307 48.97 21.71 16.79
CA ARG A 307 50.04 20.70 16.85
C ARG A 307 51.26 21.13 17.68
N ASN A 308 51.67 22.38 17.51
CA ASN A 308 52.89 22.94 18.10
C ASN A 308 52.69 23.45 19.54
N GLN A 309 51.45 23.42 20.04
CA GLN A 309 51.06 24.01 21.32
C GLN A 309 50.78 22.94 22.39
N ILE A 310 50.85 21.65 22.03
CA ILE A 310 50.64 20.51 22.92
C ILE A 310 51.81 19.54 22.88
N SER A 311 51.93 18.71 23.92
CA SER A 311 52.96 17.67 23.97
C SER A 311 52.80 16.65 22.83
N LYS A 312 53.90 15.97 22.47
CA LYS A 312 53.87 14.91 21.47
C LYS A 312 52.98 13.74 21.91
N GLU A 313 53.03 13.36 23.18
CA GLU A 313 52.26 12.25 23.75
C GLU A 313 50.74 12.52 23.70
N ASP A 314 50.31 13.72 24.07
CA ASP A 314 48.89 14.10 24.02
C ASP A 314 48.38 14.15 22.56
N PHE A 315 49.21 14.64 21.64
CA PHE A 315 48.89 14.64 20.21
C PHE A 315 48.72 13.23 19.65
N ASP A 316 49.63 12.30 20.00
CA ASP A 316 49.59 10.92 19.53
C ASP A 316 48.35 10.20 20.11
N THR A 317 47.99 10.46 21.37
CA THR A 317 46.74 9.98 22.00
C THR A 317 45.51 10.52 21.27
N TRP A 318 45.46 11.82 20.99
CA TRP A 318 44.38 12.43 20.21
C TRP A 318 44.23 11.78 18.84
N GLN A 319 45.34 11.57 18.14
CA GLN A 319 45.35 10.92 16.83
C GLN A 319 44.82 9.50 16.90
N ASN A 320 45.15 8.74 17.94
CA ASN A 320 44.66 7.38 18.14
C ASN A 320 43.15 7.36 18.42
N LEU A 321 42.62 8.30 19.20
CA LEU A 321 41.18 8.41 19.46
C LEU A 321 40.39 8.79 18.19
N VAL A 322 40.89 9.76 17.42
CA VAL A 322 40.29 10.10 16.11
C VAL A 322 40.33 8.90 15.16
N LYS A 323 41.43 8.15 15.16
CA LYS A 323 41.55 6.92 14.37
C LYS A 323 40.53 5.86 14.83
N LYS A 324 40.33 5.67 16.13
CA LYS A 324 39.33 4.75 16.68
C LYS A 324 37.92 5.07 16.15
N VAL A 325 37.53 6.34 16.10
CA VAL A 325 36.23 6.76 15.53
C VAL A 325 36.14 6.43 14.03
N ILE A 326 37.22 6.69 13.27
CA ILE A 326 37.29 6.34 11.83
C ILE A 326 37.17 4.83 11.64
N ASP A 327 37.90 4.05 12.42
CA ASP A 327 37.91 2.59 12.35
C ASP A 327 36.51 2.03 12.64
N ARG A 328 35.82 2.52 13.70
CA ARG A 328 34.43 2.13 14.01
C ARG A 328 33.44 2.51 12.90
N LYS A 329 33.65 3.63 12.21
CA LYS A 329 32.80 4.05 11.09
C LYS A 329 32.90 3.10 9.90
N VAL A 330 34.10 2.56 9.62
CA VAL A 330 34.36 1.70 8.46
C VAL A 330 34.23 0.20 8.77
N GLU A 331 33.96 -0.17 10.01
CA GLU A 331 33.67 -1.55 10.41
C GLU A 331 32.52 -2.15 9.60
N LYS A 332 32.58 -3.47 9.40
CA LYS A 332 31.47 -4.22 8.83
C LYS A 332 30.28 -4.16 9.81
N ASN A 333 29.14 -3.64 9.37
CA ASN A 333 27.94 -3.35 10.20
C ASN A 333 28.24 -2.32 11.31
N PRO A 334 28.46 -1.04 10.96
CA PRO A 334 28.71 0.01 11.95
C PRO A 334 27.48 0.15 12.85
N ARG A 335 27.66 0.19 14.16
CA ARG A 335 26.56 0.33 15.13
C ARG A 335 26.58 1.70 15.81
N TYR A 336 25.40 2.22 16.13
CA TYR A 336 25.27 3.54 16.76
C TYR A 336 25.96 3.62 18.12
N ASP A 337 25.82 2.59 18.96
CA ASP A 337 26.42 2.48 20.31
C ASP A 337 27.95 2.63 20.28
N LYS A 338 28.65 1.75 19.54
CA LYS A 338 30.12 1.71 19.50
C LYS A 338 30.75 2.99 18.95
N ILE A 339 30.09 3.61 17.97
CA ILE A 339 30.56 4.86 17.37
C ILE A 339 30.35 6.00 18.36
N THR A 340 29.19 6.06 19.00
CA THR A 340 28.86 7.08 20.00
C THR A 340 29.81 7.01 21.19
N GLU A 341 30.09 5.83 21.72
CA GLU A 341 31.09 5.62 22.78
C GLU A 341 32.47 6.13 22.37
N SER A 342 32.90 5.86 21.13
CA SER A 342 34.20 6.32 20.64
C SER A 342 34.27 7.84 20.45
N ILE A 343 33.13 8.50 20.19
CA ILE A 343 33.03 9.96 20.15
C ILE A 343 33.06 10.54 21.57
N TYR A 344 32.39 9.91 22.53
CA TYR A 344 32.44 10.33 23.93
C TYR A 344 33.86 10.19 24.51
N ASP A 345 34.56 9.08 24.26
CA ASP A 345 35.99 8.94 24.65
C ASP A 345 36.85 10.09 24.11
N LEU A 346 36.57 10.53 22.88
CA LEU A 346 37.28 11.65 22.23
C LEU A 346 36.93 12.99 22.89
N TRP A 347 35.67 13.18 23.28
CA TRP A 347 35.20 14.39 23.96
C TRP A 347 35.70 14.50 25.40
N ASP A 348 35.75 13.39 26.13
CA ASP A 348 36.35 13.31 27.46
C ASP A 348 37.83 13.71 27.39
N PHE A 349 38.57 13.21 26.39
CA PHE A 349 39.95 13.62 26.16
C PHE A 349 40.09 15.11 25.77
N ASN A 350 39.14 15.67 25.01
CA ASN A 350 39.14 17.11 24.73
C ASN A 350 38.95 17.94 26.01
N ALA A 351 38.11 17.49 26.94
CA ALA A 351 37.95 18.14 28.25
C ALA A 351 39.24 18.07 29.09
N GLU A 352 39.95 16.94 29.05
CA GLU A 352 41.29 16.82 29.67
C GLU A 352 42.30 17.81 29.07
N LEU A 353 42.29 17.98 27.74
CA LEU A 353 43.16 18.96 27.06
C LEU A 353 42.86 20.40 27.48
N ILE A 354 41.59 20.77 27.66
CA ILE A 354 41.20 22.10 28.16
C ILE A 354 41.78 22.33 29.56
N ASN A 355 41.65 21.35 30.45
CA ASN A 355 42.16 21.45 31.82
C ASN A 355 43.69 21.52 31.88
N LYS A 356 44.38 20.78 31.00
CA LYS A 356 45.85 20.71 30.95
C LYS A 356 46.48 21.91 30.25
N TYR A 357 45.81 22.47 29.24
CA TYR A 357 46.28 23.60 28.44
C TYR A 357 45.23 24.73 28.36
N PRO A 358 44.84 25.35 29.49
CA PRO A 358 43.77 26.36 29.52
C PRO A 358 44.12 27.64 28.75
N GLN A 359 45.42 27.92 28.56
CA GLN A 359 45.90 29.03 27.73
C GLN A 359 45.84 28.75 26.21
N VAL A 360 45.62 27.50 25.80
CA VAL A 360 45.57 27.06 24.40
C VAL A 360 44.14 26.74 23.97
N PHE A 361 43.39 26.06 24.82
CA PHE A 361 42.05 25.58 24.52
C PHE A 361 41.00 26.21 25.41
N SER A 362 39.87 26.59 24.81
CA SER A 362 38.63 26.92 25.50
C SER A 362 37.53 25.96 25.04
N GLY A 363 36.43 25.87 25.80
CA GLY A 363 35.26 25.07 25.41
C GLY A 363 34.71 25.46 24.03
N GLU A 364 34.84 26.73 23.64
CA GLU A 364 34.43 27.23 22.32
C GLU A 364 35.27 26.66 21.16
N VAL A 365 36.51 26.23 21.41
CA VAL A 365 37.39 25.67 20.37
C VAL A 365 36.88 24.32 19.87
N PHE A 366 36.30 23.52 20.77
CA PHE A 366 35.81 22.18 20.46
C PHE A 366 34.33 22.16 20.07
N GLY A 367 33.57 23.21 20.41
CA GLY A 367 32.15 23.35 20.09
C GLY A 367 31.22 22.70 21.12
N ASP A 368 29.94 22.59 20.80
CA ASP A 368 28.94 21.98 21.68
C ASP A 368 29.04 20.44 21.64
N PHE A 369 29.23 19.82 22.80
CA PHE A 369 29.23 18.37 23.01
C PHE A 369 27.82 17.75 22.95
N ASN A 370 27.06 18.06 21.91
CA ASN A 370 25.71 17.53 21.72
C ASN A 370 25.68 16.53 20.56
N LEU A 371 25.54 15.25 20.88
CA LEU A 371 25.43 14.18 19.89
C LEU A 371 23.97 13.72 19.77
N GLU A 372 23.31 14.10 18.68
CA GLU A 372 22.02 13.50 18.33
C GLU A 372 22.22 12.05 17.87
N ARG A 373 21.91 11.11 18.77
CA ARG A 373 21.92 9.66 18.51
C ARG A 373 20.51 9.19 18.13
N PRO A 374 20.32 8.62 16.93
CA PRO A 374 19.09 7.91 16.59
C PRO A 374 18.86 6.71 17.51
N SER A 375 17.59 6.41 17.82
CA SER A 375 17.29 5.22 18.63
C SER A 375 17.80 3.96 17.94
N SER A 376 18.54 3.14 18.69
CA SER A 376 18.97 1.81 18.26
C SER A 376 17.94 0.72 18.60
N TYR A 377 16.80 1.11 19.16
CA TYR A 377 15.71 0.23 19.56
C TYR A 377 14.42 0.64 18.86
N ILE A 378 13.71 -0.35 18.31
CA ILE A 378 12.38 -0.17 17.77
C ILE A 378 11.40 -0.62 18.83
N GLU A 379 10.53 0.28 19.27
CA GLU A 379 9.51 -0.08 20.24
C GLU A 379 8.40 -0.90 19.56
N PRO A 380 7.89 -1.95 20.20
CA PRO A 380 6.83 -2.78 19.61
C PRO A 380 5.60 -2.03 19.11
N TYR A 381 5.17 -0.96 19.79
CA TYR A 381 4.05 -0.12 19.33
C TYR A 381 4.31 0.56 17.98
N GLN A 382 5.58 0.86 17.66
CA GLN A 382 5.96 1.47 16.39
C GLN A 382 5.74 0.49 15.23
N VAL A 383 6.06 -0.79 15.44
CA VAL A 383 5.76 -1.87 14.49
C VAL A 383 4.25 -2.08 14.43
N ALA A 384 3.57 -1.98 15.55
CA ALA A 384 2.13 -2.18 15.62
C ALA A 384 1.32 -1.04 14.94
N GLY A 385 1.90 0.14 14.80
CA GLY A 385 1.37 1.22 13.95
C GLY A 385 1.39 0.91 12.43
N ILE A 386 2.12 -0.13 11.99
CA ILE A 386 2.22 -0.49 10.57
C ILE A 386 0.99 -1.29 10.15
N LYS A 387 0.01 -0.59 9.54
CA LYS A 387 -1.30 -1.13 9.16
C LYS A 387 -1.26 -2.49 8.46
N TRP A 388 -0.43 -2.66 7.43
CA TRP A 388 -0.41 -3.91 6.63
C TRP A 388 0.15 -5.12 7.40
N ILE A 389 0.97 -4.90 8.43
CA ILE A 389 1.50 -5.98 9.29
C ILE A 389 0.40 -6.41 10.28
N VAL A 390 -0.26 -5.45 10.90
CA VAL A 390 -1.21 -5.71 12.00
C VAL A 390 -2.62 -6.05 11.53
N GLN A 391 -3.07 -5.50 10.40
CA GLN A 391 -4.41 -5.77 9.85
C GLN A 391 -4.47 -7.13 9.17
N PRO A 392 -5.59 -7.86 9.30
CA PRO A 392 -5.74 -9.13 8.61
C PRO A 392 -5.83 -8.85 7.11
N THR A 393 -5.10 -9.61 6.30
CA THR A 393 -5.24 -9.52 4.83
C THR A 393 -6.54 -10.13 4.39
N PHE A 394 -6.91 -11.20 5.08
CA PHE A 394 -8.12 -11.96 4.87
C PHE A 394 -8.96 -11.87 6.15
N ASP A 395 -10.18 -11.38 6.02
CA ASP A 395 -11.19 -11.23 7.08
C ASP A 395 -11.93 -12.54 7.39
N LYS A 396 -11.74 -13.58 6.57
CA LYS A 396 -12.32 -14.91 6.76
C LYS A 396 -11.24 -16.00 6.82
N ILE A 397 -11.40 -16.91 7.78
CA ILE A 397 -10.64 -18.17 7.81
C ILE A 397 -11.48 -19.21 7.03
N PRO A 398 -10.95 -19.82 5.96
CA PRO A 398 -11.71 -20.77 5.16
C PRO A 398 -11.99 -22.07 5.91
N ALA A 399 -13.13 -22.69 5.61
CA ALA A 399 -13.49 -23.99 6.13
C ALA A 399 -12.46 -25.06 5.74
N GLY A 400 -12.16 -25.98 6.66
CA GLY A 400 -11.19 -27.07 6.45
C GLY A 400 -9.73 -26.67 6.65
N MET A 401 -9.42 -25.49 7.18
CA MET A 401 -8.06 -25.11 7.49
C MET A 401 -7.53 -25.94 8.69
N GLN A 402 -6.49 -26.74 8.45
CA GLN A 402 -5.66 -27.32 9.50
C GLN A 402 -4.30 -26.64 9.41
N ALA A 403 -3.83 -26.04 10.51
CA ALA A 403 -2.53 -25.37 10.52
C ALA A 403 -1.44 -26.41 10.26
N SER A 404 -0.74 -26.32 9.13
CA SER A 404 0.44 -27.16 8.90
C SER A 404 1.65 -26.52 9.56
N GLY A 405 2.38 -27.31 10.35
CA GLY A 405 3.45 -26.83 11.22
C GLY A 405 4.77 -26.57 10.50
N SER A 406 5.56 -25.66 11.09
CA SER A 406 7.03 -25.50 10.95
C SER A 406 7.61 -24.83 9.69
N SER A 407 7.26 -23.56 9.43
CA SER A 407 8.12 -22.70 8.59
C SER A 407 7.97 -21.19 8.85
N ILE A 408 7.28 -20.78 9.92
CA ILE A 408 7.02 -19.36 10.19
C ILE A 408 8.16 -18.81 11.04
N ILE A 409 8.84 -17.76 10.56
CA ILE A 409 9.86 -17.05 11.34
C ILE A 409 9.18 -16.33 12.51
N ILE A 410 9.48 -16.74 13.74
CA ILE A 410 8.96 -16.13 14.98
C ILE A 410 9.96 -15.20 15.66
N GLY A 411 11.20 -15.18 15.18
CA GLY A 411 12.27 -14.37 15.74
C GLY A 411 13.61 -14.60 15.05
N PHE A 412 14.62 -13.87 15.50
CA PHE A 412 16.01 -14.03 15.10
C PHE A 412 16.87 -14.23 16.35
N GLY A 413 17.75 -15.24 16.33
CA GLY A 413 18.64 -15.54 17.44
C GLY A 413 19.88 -16.30 16.98
N GLY A 414 21.04 -15.98 17.55
CA GLY A 414 22.31 -16.63 17.19
C GLY A 414 22.65 -16.54 15.70
N GLN A 415 22.36 -15.40 15.06
CA GLN A 415 22.53 -15.15 13.62
C GLN A 415 21.70 -16.07 12.70
N LYS A 416 20.61 -16.64 13.20
CA LYS A 416 19.71 -17.52 12.46
C LYS A 416 18.26 -17.13 12.69
N ALA A 417 17.38 -17.48 11.75
CA ALA A 417 15.94 -17.40 11.95
C ALA A 417 15.49 -18.51 12.92
N GLN A 418 14.59 -18.16 13.82
CA GLN A 418 13.88 -19.10 14.67
C GLN A 418 12.50 -19.36 14.08
N TYR A 419 12.11 -20.63 14.00
CA TYR A 419 10.86 -21.04 13.37
C TYR A 419 9.87 -21.55 14.41
N GLY A 420 8.61 -21.18 14.24
CA GLY A 420 7.49 -21.62 15.07
C GLY A 420 6.29 -22.07 14.23
N ASP A 421 5.23 -22.44 14.94
CA ASP A 421 3.96 -22.80 14.34
C ASP A 421 3.03 -21.58 14.16
N TYR A 422 1.92 -21.80 13.46
CA TYR A 422 0.92 -20.76 13.21
C TYR A 422 0.27 -20.22 14.50
N LYS A 423 0.15 -21.07 15.53
CA LYS A 423 -0.40 -20.68 16.83
C LYS A 423 0.50 -19.66 17.52
N SER A 424 1.82 -19.90 17.51
CA SER A 424 2.83 -18.99 18.05
C SER A 424 2.77 -17.63 17.35
N TYR A 425 2.60 -17.62 16.02
CA TYR A 425 2.40 -16.38 15.27
C TYR A 425 1.13 -15.62 15.68
N ILE A 426 0.00 -16.30 15.84
CA ILE A 426 -1.24 -15.66 16.29
C ILE A 426 -1.03 -15.00 17.65
N THR A 427 -0.41 -15.71 18.60
CA THR A 427 -0.11 -15.17 19.94
C THR A 427 0.82 -13.94 19.86
N ASN A 428 1.91 -14.02 19.10
CA ASN A 428 2.84 -12.89 18.93
C ASN A 428 2.18 -11.70 18.23
N ARG A 429 1.19 -11.95 17.38
CA ARG A 429 0.42 -10.90 16.71
C ARG A 429 -0.64 -10.29 17.61
N SER A 430 -1.30 -11.07 18.46
CA SER A 430 -2.26 -10.54 19.43
C SER A 430 -1.56 -9.67 20.46
N THR A 431 -0.39 -10.06 20.96
CA THR A 431 0.39 -9.24 21.90
C THR A 431 0.77 -7.89 21.29
N LEU A 432 1.22 -7.86 20.02
CA LEU A 432 1.48 -6.61 19.30
C LEU A 432 0.22 -5.73 19.13
N ARG A 433 -0.97 -6.33 19.03
CA ARG A 433 -2.23 -5.57 18.98
C ARG A 433 -2.63 -5.03 20.34
N ASP A 434 -2.45 -5.81 21.39
CA ASP A 434 -2.76 -5.41 22.75
C ASP A 434 -1.88 -4.23 23.18
N GLU A 435 -0.61 -4.19 22.74
CA GLU A 435 0.28 -3.04 22.92
C GLU A 435 -0.24 -1.75 22.24
N VAL A 436 -0.92 -1.83 21.09
CA VAL A 436 -1.57 -0.66 20.45
C VAL A 436 -2.69 -0.13 21.34
N VAL A 437 -3.44 -1.01 21.98
CA VAL A 437 -4.57 -0.62 22.86
C VAL A 437 -4.04 0.01 24.15
N THR A 438 -2.93 -0.48 24.70
CA THR A 438 -2.34 0.05 25.93
C THR A 438 -1.50 1.32 25.71
N THR A 439 -0.85 1.48 24.55
CA THR A 439 -0.05 2.69 24.22
C THR A 439 -0.87 3.83 23.61
N ASN A 440 -2.05 3.56 23.05
CA ASN A 440 -3.00 4.61 22.64
C ASN A 440 -3.82 5.19 23.81
N MET A 441 -3.57 4.77 25.06
CA MET A 441 -4.04 5.48 26.24
C MET A 441 -2.93 6.44 26.68
N ASP A 442 -3.13 7.72 26.43
CA ASP A 442 -2.25 8.82 26.83
C ASP A 442 -1.63 8.62 28.21
N GLY A 443 -0.29 8.63 28.27
CA GLY A 443 0.45 8.90 29.51
C GLY A 443 1.41 7.80 29.93
N LYS A 444 2.65 8.24 30.18
CA LYS A 444 3.75 7.48 30.82
C LYS A 444 3.22 6.61 31.96
N ASN A 445 3.17 5.29 31.77
CA ASN A 445 2.88 4.36 32.84
C ASN A 445 4.20 3.72 33.33
N PRO A 446 4.70 4.07 34.53
CA PRO A 446 5.98 3.59 35.05
C PRO A 446 5.98 2.11 35.48
N GLU A 447 4.86 1.40 35.33
CA GLU A 447 4.72 -0.02 35.72
C GLU A 447 4.56 -0.99 34.55
N LEU A 448 4.98 -0.61 33.34
CA LEU A 448 5.01 -1.53 32.19
C LEU A 448 6.05 -2.64 32.42
N ILE A 449 5.57 -3.83 32.79
CA ILE A 449 6.32 -5.08 32.66
C ILE A 449 6.29 -5.45 31.18
N TYR A 450 7.39 -5.17 30.48
CA TYR A 450 7.59 -5.62 29.10
C TYR A 450 7.66 -7.15 29.05
N PRO A 451 6.92 -7.81 28.16
CA PRO A 451 7.15 -9.22 27.85
C PRO A 451 8.57 -9.39 27.31
N ASP A 452 9.36 -10.26 27.93
CA ASP A 452 10.73 -10.52 27.53
C ASP A 452 10.74 -11.43 26.29
N PHE A 453 10.98 -10.84 25.12
CA PHE A 453 11.13 -11.55 23.84
C PHE A 453 12.54 -12.13 23.63
N THR A 454 13.42 -12.09 24.64
CA THR A 454 14.82 -12.52 24.50
C THR A 454 15.09 -13.96 24.93
N ASP A 455 14.13 -14.64 25.57
CA ASP A 455 14.28 -16.04 26.02
C ASP A 455 13.11 -16.94 25.53
N PRO A 456 13.33 -17.79 24.50
CA PRO A 456 12.31 -18.73 24.01
C PRO A 456 12.06 -19.93 24.94
N SER A 457 12.64 -19.95 26.15
CA SER A 457 12.55 -21.07 27.10
C SER A 457 11.84 -20.78 28.42
N LYS A 458 11.08 -19.68 28.51
CA LYS A 458 10.18 -19.40 29.63
C LYS A 458 8.74 -19.15 29.21
#